data_AF-A0A4Q3CM39-F1
#
_entry.id   AF-A0A4Q3CM39-F1
#
_cell.length_a   1.000
_cell.length_b   1.000
_cell.length_c   1.000
_cell.angle_alpha   90.00
_cell.angle_beta   90.00
_cell.angle_gamma   90.00
#
_symmetry.space_group_name_H-M   'P 1'
#
loop_
_entity.id
_entity.type
_entity.pdbx_description
1 polymer ?
#
loop_
_entity_poly.entity_id
_entity_poly.type
_entity_poly.pdbx_seq_one_letter_code
_entity_poly.pdbx_strand_id
1 'polypeptide(L)' 'MQTTKKKIKFPNNLRLKALIKEQGQSIEFVAKKIGYSRVVVSNTVNGHYKGTEVVPAIEKHLNLID' A
#
# COMPACT_ATOMS: atom_id res chain seq x y z
N MET A 1 -1.68 -11.37 -24.56
CA MET A 1 -2.43 -11.11 -23.31
C MET A 1 -2.61 -9.61 -23.15
N GLN A 2 -3.83 -9.07 -23.30
CA GLN A 2 -4.10 -7.66 -23.03
C GLN A 2 -4.05 -7.46 -21.51
N THR A 3 -2.97 -6.86 -21.01
CA THR A 3 -2.90 -6.40 -19.62
C THR A 3 -3.78 -5.16 -19.50
N THR A 4 -5.06 -5.34 -19.17
CA THR A 4 -5.93 -4.23 -18.78
C THR A 4 -5.35 -3.62 -17.52
N LYS A 5 -4.53 -2.56 -17.67
CA LYS A 5 -4.03 -1.78 -16.54
C LYS A 5 -5.25 -1.29 -15.76
N LYS A 6 -5.43 -1.82 -14.55
CA LYS A 6 -6.51 -1.39 -13.66
C LYS A 6 -6.41 0.13 -13.49
N LYS A 7 -7.50 0.85 -13.69
CA LYS A 7 -7.51 2.30 -13.47
C LYS A 7 -7.15 2.61 -12.01
N ILE A 8 -6.32 3.62 -11.81
CA ILE A 8 -5.97 4.13 -10.50
C ILE A 8 -7.16 4.97 -10.03
N LYS A 9 -7.77 4.58 -8.91
CA LYS A 9 -8.91 5.27 -8.29
C LYS A 9 -8.48 6.20 -7.15
N PHE A 10 -7.36 5.88 -6.50
CA PHE A 10 -6.83 6.56 -5.32
C PHE A 10 -5.36 6.91 -5.55
N PRO A 11 -5.05 7.94 -6.34
CA PRO A 11 -3.67 8.30 -6.70
C PRO A 11 -2.83 8.70 -5.49
N ASN A 12 -3.42 9.26 -4.44
CA ASN A 12 -2.72 9.64 -3.21
C ASN A 12 -2.02 8.45 -2.53
N ASN A 13 -2.56 7.24 -2.68
CA ASN A 13 -1.99 6.03 -2.07
C ASN A 13 -0.68 5.60 -2.75
N LEU A 14 -0.37 6.11 -3.95
CA LEU A 14 0.89 5.82 -4.64
C LEU A 14 2.11 6.30 -3.85
N ARG A 15 1.95 7.36 -3.02
CA ARG A 15 2.99 7.84 -2.10
C ARG A 15 3.47 6.72 -1.17
N LEU A 16 2.56 5.91 -0.66
CA LEU A 16 2.88 4.81 0.26
C LEU A 16 3.80 3.78 -0.39
N LYS A 17 3.64 3.53 -1.70
CA LYS A 17 4.52 2.61 -2.43
C LYS A 17 5.96 3.13 -2.50
N ALA A 18 6.14 4.43 -2.69
CA ALA A 18 7.46 5.05 -2.69
C ALA A 18 8.10 4.94 -1.31
N LEU A 19 7.37 5.30 -0.26
CA LEU A 19 7.87 5.28 1.12
C LEU A 19 8.25 3.88 1.60
N ILE A 20 7.45 2.86 1.28
CA ILE A 20 7.77 1.46 1.58
C ILE A 20 9.10 1.06 0.91
N LYS A 21 9.31 1.49 -0.33
CA LYS A 21 10.53 1.21 -1.09
C LYS A 21 11.74 1.99 -0.54
N GLU A 22 11.55 3.25 -0.16
CA GLU A 22 12.58 4.08 0.45
C GLU A 22 13.07 3.52 1.78
N GLN A 23 12.18 2.93 2.58
CA GLN A 23 12.54 2.20 3.81
C GLN A 23 13.12 0.79 3.53
N GLY A 24 13.31 0.40 2.26
CA GLY A 24 13.85 -0.91 1.90
C GLY A 24 12.95 -2.09 2.24
N GLN A 25 11.66 -1.85 2.50
CA GLN A 25 10.72 -2.88 2.90
C GLN A 25 9.98 -3.48 1.69
N SER A 26 9.62 -4.76 1.78
CA SER A 26 8.76 -5.39 0.79
C SER A 26 7.28 -5.23 1.17
N ILE A 27 6.40 -5.18 0.16
CA ILE A 27 4.95 -5.15 0.38
C ILE A 27 4.49 -6.34 1.23
N GLU A 28 5.12 -7.51 1.04
CA GLU A 28 4.79 -8.71 1.81
C GLU A 28 5.19 -8.56 3.29
N PHE A 29 6.37 -7.99 3.56
CA PHE A 29 6.81 -7.72 4.92
C PHE A 29 5.87 -6.74 5.63
N VAL A 30 5.55 -5.62 4.98
CA VAL A 30 4.61 -4.63 5.51
C VAL A 30 3.27 -5.30 5.79
N ALA A 31 2.71 -6.03 4.82
CA ALA A 31 1.44 -6.71 4.96
C ALA A 31 1.38 -7.66 6.17
N LYS A 32 2.42 -8.48 6.38
CA LYS A 32 2.53 -9.34 7.56
C LYS A 32 2.60 -8.54 8.85
N LYS A 33 3.35 -7.43 8.86
CA LYS A 33 3.54 -6.59 10.05
C LYS A 33 2.26 -5.86 10.46
N ILE A 34 1.45 -5.42 9.50
CA ILE A 34 0.18 -4.74 9.76
C ILE A 34 -1.03 -5.69 9.83
N GLY A 35 -0.83 -7.00 9.63
CA GLY A 35 -1.89 -8.01 9.72
C GLY A 35 -2.87 -8.07 8.54
N TYR A 36 -2.50 -7.53 7.37
CA TYR A 36 -3.33 -7.54 6.17
C TYR A 36 -2.79 -8.48 5.10
N SER A 37 -3.65 -8.90 4.16
CA SER A 37 -3.18 -9.71 3.03
C SER A 37 -2.30 -8.90 2.08
N ARG A 38 -1.27 -9.54 1.53
CA ARG A 38 -0.36 -8.93 0.53
C ARG A 38 -1.13 -8.29 -0.63
N VAL A 39 -2.21 -8.93 -1.09
CA VAL A 39 -3.03 -8.45 -2.21
C VAL A 39 -3.75 -7.15 -1.84
N VAL A 40 -4.31 -7.06 -0.63
CA VAL A 40 -4.98 -5.85 -0.14
C VAL A 40 -3.99 -4.69 -0.04
N VAL A 41 -2.81 -4.92 0.55
CA VAL A 41 -1.76 -3.89 0.65
C VAL A 41 -1.29 -3.47 -0.74
N SER A 42 -1.02 -4.42 -1.64
CA SER A 42 -0.63 -4.15 -3.02
C SER A 42 -1.68 -3.31 -3.76
N ASN A 43 -2.95 -3.68 -3.69
CA ASN A 43 -4.02 -2.90 -4.34
C ASN A 43 -4.16 -1.50 -3.74
N THR A 44 -3.91 -1.36 -2.44
CA THR A 44 -3.94 -0.06 -1.74
C THR A 44 -2.82 0.84 -2.22
N VAL A 45 -1.56 0.40 -2.13
CA VAL A 45 -0.39 1.21 -2.50
C VAL A 45 -0.27 1.45 -4.01
N ASN A 46 -0.94 0.66 -4.84
CA ASN A 46 -1.08 0.92 -6.28
C ASN A 46 -2.33 1.78 -6.62
N GLY A 47 -3.07 2.26 -5.62
CA GLY A 47 -4.20 3.17 -5.78
C GLY A 47 -5.44 2.53 -6.40
N HIS A 48 -5.56 1.20 -6.39
CA HIS A 48 -6.76 0.48 -6.84
C HIS A 48 -7.81 0.32 -5.74
N TYR A 49 -7.38 0.42 -4.48
CA TYR A 49 -8.23 0.27 -3.30
C TYR A 49 -8.09 1.49 -2.39
N LYS A 50 -9.21 1.92 -1.78
CA LYS A 50 -9.26 3.09 -0.90
C LYS A 50 -8.32 2.89 0.30
N GLY A 51 -8.41 1.71 0.91
CA GLY A 51 -7.59 1.33 2.05
C GLY A 51 -7.91 2.12 3.31
N THR A 52 -9.20 2.36 3.62
CA THR A 52 -9.63 3.17 4.77
C THR A 52 -8.92 2.81 6.08
N GLU A 53 -8.70 1.51 6.34
CA GLU A 53 -7.99 1.03 7.54
C GLU A 53 -6.53 0.63 7.24
N VAL A 54 -6.25 0.30 5.98
CA VAL A 54 -4.93 -0.16 5.52
C VAL A 54 -3.95 1.00 5.40
N VAL A 55 -4.41 2.16 4.91
CA VAL A 55 -3.59 3.37 4.74
C VAL A 55 -3.09 3.86 6.10
N PRO A 56 -3.94 4.10 7.12
CA PRO A 56 -3.46 4.47 8.46
C PRO A 56 -2.53 3.41 9.08
N ALA A 57 -2.82 2.12 8.87
CA ALA A 57 -1.95 1.05 9.39
C ALA A 57 -0.56 1.06 8.74
N ILE A 58 -0.48 1.30 7.42
CA ILE A 58 0.80 1.50 6.71
C ILE A 58 1.49 2.76 7.23
N GLU A 59 0.78 3.88 7.35
CA GLU A 59 1.37 5.15 7.78
C GLU A 59 1.91 5.08 9.21
N LYS A 60 1.21 4.41 10.12
CA LYS A 60 1.68 4.14 11.48
C LYS A 60 2.91 3.23 11.49
N HIS A 61 2.93 2.18 10.67
CA HIS A 61 4.11 1.29 10.53
C HIS A 61 5.33 2.02 9.95
N LEU A 62 5.11 2.98 9.05
CA LEU A 62 6.15 3.83 8.47
C LEU A 62 6.55 5.01 9.38
N ASN A 63 5.99 5.13 10.58
CA ASN A 63 6.18 6.25 11.53
C ASN A 63 5.83 7.63 10.94
N LEU A 64 4.79 7.70 10.11
CA LEU A 64 4.30 8.96 9.52
C LEU A 64 3.21 9.62 10.38
N ILE A 65 2.58 8.83 11.26
CA ILE A 65 1.53 9.24 12.20
C ILE A 65 1.69 8.44 13.50
N ASP A 66 1.35 9.07 14.63
CA ASP A 66 1.35 8.47 15.98
C ASP A 66 0.13 7.57 16.25
#